data_AF-A0A699QUX2-F1
#
_entry.id   AF-A0A699QUX2-F1
#
_cell.length_a   1.000
_cell.length_b   1.000
_cell.length_c   1.000
_cell.angle_alpha   90.00
_cell.angle_beta   90.00
_cell.angle_gamma   90.00
#
_symmetry.space_group_name_H-M   'P 1'
#
loop_
_entity.id
_entity.type
_entity.pdbx_description
1 polymer ?
#
loop_
_entity_poly.entity_id
_entity_poly.type
_entity_poly.pdbx_seq_one_letter_code
_entity_poly.pdbx_strand_id
1 'polypeptide(L)'
;METIHVDFDKLTAMASEHRSSGPVLNEMTPGTIRSGLVPITSPSTSYVPPSRNYWDLLFQPMFDELLNPSPSVVNQAPEAIAPIVE
;
A
#
# COMPACT_ATOMS: atom_id res chain seq x y z
N MET A 1 18.43 18.95 -15.62
CA MET A 1 17.94 17.86 -14.74
C MET A 1 18.46 18.14 -13.36
N GLU A 2 17.58 18.28 -12.39
CA GLU A 2 17.92 18.58 -11.00
C GLU A 2 17.83 17.28 -10.20
N THR A 3 18.95 16.84 -9.62
CA THR A 3 19.04 15.58 -8.88
C THR A 3 18.90 15.88 -7.39
N ILE A 4 17.79 15.46 -6.81
CA ILE A 4 17.53 15.58 -5.37
C ILE A 4 18.54 14.70 -4.63
N HIS A 5 19.48 15.32 -3.91
CA HIS A 5 20.48 14.62 -3.11
C HIS A 5 19.82 14.17 -1.79
N VAL A 6 19.39 12.92 -1.74
CA VAL A 6 18.80 12.32 -0.55
C VAL A 6 19.90 11.66 0.27
N ASP A 7 20.09 12.18 1.48
CA ASP A 7 21.01 11.61 2.46
C ASP A 7 20.32 10.45 3.22
N PHE A 8 20.90 9.25 3.11
CA PHE A 8 20.38 8.02 3.72
C PHE A 8 20.52 8.01 5.24
N ASP A 9 21.52 8.71 5.78
CA ASP A 9 21.72 8.80 7.24
C ASP A 9 20.58 9.60 7.87
N LYS A 10 20.19 10.70 7.20
CA LYS A 10 19.01 11.50 7.60
C LYS A 10 17.71 10.71 7.48
N LEU A 11 17.53 9.91 6.44
CA LEU A 11 16.34 9.06 6.28
C LEU A 11 16.23 8.04 7.41
N THR A 12 17.35 7.45 7.81
CA THR A 12 17.45 6.47 8.90
C THR A 12 17.15 7.10 10.26
N ALA A 13 17.64 8.32 10.50
CA ALA A 13 17.36 9.06 11.72
C ALA A 13 15.85 9.32 11.93
N MET A 14 15.15 9.75 10.87
CA MET A 14 13.70 10.00 10.93
C MET A 14 12.89 8.71 11.18
N ALA A 15 13.35 7.58 10.63
CA ALA A 15 12.73 6.28 10.89
C ALA A 15 12.94 5.80 12.35
N SER A 16 14.09 6.12 12.95
CA SER A 16 14.38 5.80 14.35
C SER A 16 13.54 6.61 15.32
N GLU A 17 13.42 7.93 15.11
CA GLU A 17 12.62 8.83 15.95
C GLU A 17 11.14 8.44 15.98
N HIS A 18 10.59 8.03 14.83
CA HIS A 18 9.22 7.51 14.74
C HIS A 18 9.04 6.18 15.48
N ARG A 19 10.08 5.33 15.57
CA ARG A 19 10.02 4.03 16.25
C ARG A 19 10.29 4.07 17.74
N SER A 20 11.01 5.08 18.23
CA SER A 20 11.17 5.30 19.67
C SER A 20 9.98 6.01 20.31
N SER A 21 9.09 6.63 19.51
CA SER A 21 7.84 7.24 19.97
C SER A 21 6.70 6.22 20.20
N GLY A 22 7.04 4.96 20.48
CA GLY A 22 6.09 4.00 21.08
C GLY A 22 5.95 4.28 22.58
N PRO A 23 4.82 3.93 23.22
CA PRO A 23 4.65 4.15 24.64
C PRO A 23 5.81 3.49 25.38
N VAL A 24 6.46 4.22 26.31
CA VAL A 24 7.43 3.66 27.26
C VAL A 24 6.78 2.41 27.83
N LEU A 25 7.31 1.25 27.43
CA LEU A 25 6.85 -0.03 27.91
C LEU A 25 7.35 -0.08 29.35
N ASN A 26 6.59 0.52 30.26
CA ASN A 26 6.83 0.41 31.69
C ASN A 26 7.02 -1.07 31.96
N GLU A 27 8.22 -1.41 32.38
CA GLU A 27 8.67 -2.76 32.69
C GLU A 27 7.77 -3.28 33.81
N MET A 28 6.65 -3.87 33.41
CA MET A 28 5.68 -4.42 34.33
C MET A 28 6.22 -5.79 34.73
N THR A 29 6.80 -5.84 35.93
CA THR A 29 7.28 -7.03 36.63
C THR A 29 6.50 -8.27 36.19
N PRO A 30 7.14 -9.36 35.72
CA PRO A 30 6.46 -10.57 35.27
C PRO A 30 5.75 -11.29 36.44
N GLY A 31 4.60 -10.77 36.85
CA GLY A 31 3.65 -11.43 37.74
C GLY A 31 2.76 -12.32 36.89
N THR A 32 2.99 -13.61 36.95
CA THR A 32 2.24 -14.68 36.28
C THR A 32 0.72 -14.50 36.38
N ILE A 33 0.09 -13.93 35.34
CA ILE A 33 -1.37 -13.99 35.16
C ILE A 33 -1.68 -15.15 34.22
N ARG A 34 -1.69 -16.36 34.77
CA ARG A 34 -2.24 -17.55 34.11
C ARG A 34 -3.73 -17.63 34.40
N SER A 35 -4.52 -16.74 33.79
CA SER A 35 -5.99 -16.82 33.86
C SER A 35 -6.59 -16.74 32.46
N GLY A 36 -6.85 -17.91 31.88
CA GLY A 36 -7.97 -18.16 30.95
C GLY A 36 -7.95 -17.50 29.57
N LEU A 37 -7.04 -16.59 29.25
CA LEU A 37 -6.82 -16.16 27.87
C LEU A 37 -6.09 -17.30 27.15
N VAL A 38 -6.84 -18.09 26.38
CA VAL A 38 -6.26 -18.83 25.26
C VAL A 38 -5.44 -17.80 24.49
N PRO A 39 -4.11 -17.95 24.39
CA PRO A 39 -3.35 -17.11 23.50
C PRO A 39 -4.00 -17.33 22.14
N ILE A 40 -4.64 -16.31 21.60
CA ILE A 40 -4.80 -16.20 20.15
C ILE A 40 -3.36 -16.15 19.68
N THR A 41 -2.79 -17.32 19.42
CA THR A 41 -1.56 -17.45 18.67
C THR A 41 -1.94 -16.95 17.29
N SER A 42 -1.92 -15.64 17.10
CA SER A 42 -1.86 -15.07 15.77
C SER A 42 -0.72 -15.82 15.12
N PRO A 43 -0.99 -16.57 14.03
CA PRO A 43 0.08 -17.26 13.36
C PRO A 43 1.10 -16.17 13.04
N SER A 44 2.31 -16.33 13.59
CA SER A 44 3.44 -15.51 13.20
C SER A 44 3.78 -15.95 11.79
N THR A 45 2.92 -15.59 10.83
CA THR A 45 3.14 -15.84 9.43
C THR A 45 4.36 -15.00 9.12
N SER A 46 5.52 -15.66 9.04
CA SER A 46 6.71 -15.06 8.48
C SER A 46 6.29 -14.51 7.13
N TYR A 47 6.28 -13.19 6.98
CA TYR A 47 5.93 -12.55 5.72
C TYR A 47 6.97 -12.97 4.69
N VAL A 48 6.63 -13.97 3.88
CA VAL A 48 7.41 -14.34 2.72
C VAL A 48 6.90 -13.46 1.59
N PRO A 49 7.70 -12.49 1.11
CA PRO A 49 7.28 -11.67 0.00
C PRO A 49 6.96 -12.59 -1.17
N PRO A 50 5.78 -12.44 -1.80
CA PRO A 50 5.47 -13.18 -3.00
C PRO A 50 6.56 -13.00 -4.06
N SER A 51 6.75 -14.02 -4.90
CA SER A 51 7.67 -13.90 -6.02
C SER A 51 7.24 -12.74 -6.92
N ARG A 52 8.20 -12.07 -7.60
CA ARG A 52 7.90 -10.95 -8.50
C ARG A 52 6.77 -11.28 -9.47
N ASN A 53 6.79 -12.49 -10.03
CA ASN A 53 5.74 -12.99 -10.93
C ASN A 53 4.35 -13.04 -10.27
N TYR A 54 4.27 -13.39 -8.97
CA TYR A 54 2.99 -13.40 -8.25
C TYR A 54 2.47 -11.99 -8.01
N TRP A 55 3.35 -11.03 -7.70
CA TRP A 55 2.96 -9.63 -7.61
C TRP A 55 2.49 -9.07 -8.95
N ASP A 56 3.20 -9.39 -10.03
CA ASP A 56 2.81 -9.01 -11.39
C ASP A 56 1.40 -9.55 -11.68
N LEU A 57 1.12 -10.83 -11.40
CA LEU A 57 -0.22 -11.40 -11.60
C LEU A 57 -1.31 -10.75 -10.74
N LEU A 58 -1.01 -10.37 -9.49
CA LEU A 58 -1.98 -9.74 -8.60
C LEU A 58 -2.33 -8.31 -9.01
N PHE A 59 -1.36 -7.57 -9.55
CA PHE A 59 -1.52 -6.14 -9.81
C PHE A 59 -1.66 -5.77 -11.28
N GLN A 60 -1.24 -6.63 -12.20
CA GLN A 60 -1.31 -6.39 -13.64
C GLN A 60 -2.72 -6.03 -14.11
N PRO A 61 -3.82 -6.68 -13.68
CA PRO A 61 -5.16 -6.26 -14.09
C PRO A 61 -5.51 -4.83 -13.69
N MET A 62 -5.10 -4.38 -12.49
CA MET A 62 -5.34 -3.00 -12.05
C MET A 62 -4.56 -1.98 -12.87
N PHE A 63 -3.34 -2.32 -13.29
CA PHE A 63 -2.53 -1.46 -14.14
C PHE A 63 -2.99 -1.50 -15.60
N ASP A 64 -3.39 -2.66 -16.11
CA ASP A 64 -3.86 -2.82 -17.48
C ASP A 64 -5.16 -2.06 -17.70
N GLU A 65 -6.06 -2.02 -16.71
CA GLU A 65 -7.26 -1.19 -16.75
C GLU A 65 -6.94 0.32 -16.73
N LEU A 66 -5.90 0.74 -15.99
CA LEU A 66 -5.48 2.14 -15.92
C LEU A 66 -4.76 2.61 -17.20
N LEU A 67 -3.90 1.75 -17.75
CA LEU A 67 -3.06 2.06 -18.92
C LEU A 67 -3.81 1.82 -20.24
N ASN A 68 -4.73 0.85 -20.26
CA ASN A 68 -5.59 0.52 -21.37
C ASN A 68 -7.04 0.55 -20.89
N PRO A 69 -7.57 1.74 -20.55
CA PRO A 69 -8.97 1.84 -20.18
C PRO A 69 -9.79 1.27 -21.32
N SER A 70 -10.62 0.27 -21.00
CA SER A 70 -11.65 -0.14 -21.94
C SER A 70 -12.38 1.15 -22.34
N PRO A 71 -12.71 1.36 -23.63
CA PRO A 71 -13.55 2.48 -24.04
C PRO A 71 -14.92 2.27 -23.38
N SER A 72 -15.04 2.70 -22.12
CA SER A 72 -16.13 2.32 -21.25
C SER A 72 -17.39 2.80 -21.92
N VAL A 73 -18.38 1.91 -22.00
CA VAL A 73 -19.73 2.14 -22.50
C VAL A 73 -20.08 3.63 -22.50
N VAL A 74 -19.96 4.20 -23.70
CA VAL A 74 -20.78 5.29 -24.20
C VAL A 74 -20.81 6.54 -23.30
N ASN A 75 -19.93 7.51 -23.60
CA ASN A 75 -20.30 8.91 -23.45
C ASN A 75 -21.39 9.22 -24.50
N GLN A 76 -22.64 8.79 -24.26
CA GLN A 76 -23.77 9.29 -25.04
C GLN A 76 -24.05 10.71 -24.55
N ALA A 77 -23.71 11.69 -25.39
CA ALA A 77 -24.61 12.71 -25.93
C ALA A 77 -23.85 14.01 -26.26
N PRO A 78 -24.35 14.85 -27.20
CA PRO A 78 -25.60 14.73 -27.95
C PRO A 78 -25.38 14.51 -29.46
N GLU A 79 -26.27 13.71 -30.04
CA GLU A 79 -26.62 13.80 -31.45
C GLU A 79 -27.08 15.24 -31.76
N ALA A 80 -26.65 15.77 -32.92
CA ALA A 80 -26.91 17.08 -33.53
C ALA A 80 -25.62 17.94 -33.60
N ILE A 81 -25.14 18.38 -34.77
CA ILE A 81 -25.85 18.87 -35.94
C ILE A 81 -24.99 18.59 -37.19
N ALA A 82 -25.58 17.97 -38.21
CA ALA A 82 -25.27 18.26 -39.61
C ALA A 82 -26.54 18.90 -40.22
N PRO A 83 -26.55 19.47 -41.43
CA PRO A 83 -25.49 20.05 -42.28
C PRO A 83 -25.88 21.44 -42.85
N ILE A 84 -24.97 22.37 -43.16
CA ILE A 84 -25.27 23.52 -44.06
C ILE A 84 -23.97 23.91 -44.81
N VAL A 85 -23.76 23.46 -46.06
CA VAL A 85 -23.86 24.19 -47.37
C VAL A 85 -22.81 25.31 -47.50
N GLU A 86 -21.92 25.30 -48.50
CA GLU A 86 -22.16 25.61 -49.93
C GLU A 86 -21.32 24.78 -50.91
#